data_AF-A0A1Q6VG23-F1
#
_entry.id   AF-A0A1Q6VG23-F1
#
_cell.length_a   1.000
_cell.length_b   1.000
_cell.length_c   1.000
_cell.angle_alpha   90.00
_cell.angle_beta   90.00
_cell.angle_gamma   90.00
#
_symmetry.space_group_name_H-M   'P 1'
#
loop_
_entity.id
_entity.type
_entity.pdbx_description
1 polymer ?
#
loop_
_entity_poly.entity_id
_entity_poly.type
_entity_poly.pdbx_seq_one_letter_code
_entity_poly.pdbx_strand_id
1 'polypeptide(L)'
;MLVIENERERPQVRDIDRRMKTLRFLAKVRAPAFGRRRRATAWQASMSTSTSKSETEEWIKIDLHIHTHDDPKDAVDYSAHELLERARTLGFRVLAITLHDAVFGRQEVFADAAAMGILLLPAAEMRLHGADVIVLNVTAEEMAELKGFDDLRRLRAERGDSIFTIAPHPFYKFGGSIGSRLFREIDCFDAIEFCHFHVGLFNPNRRAKRVASRFNKPLIATSDAHRLHAFGRHYTSIPKPSALTAENVFAALRSGPLRLTSPACSLTDLMSAIYFVFLAHPFRVRRKLAASRGQSTGS
;
A
#
# COMPACT_ATOMS: atom_id res chain seq x y z
N MET A 1 -0.43 -52.07 -8.09
CA MET A 1 -0.94 -51.85 -9.46
C MET A 1 -1.05 -50.35 -9.64
N LEU A 2 -0.03 -49.76 -10.27
CA LEU A 2 0.05 -48.34 -10.61
C LEU A 2 -0.82 -48.07 -11.84
N VAL A 3 -1.62 -47.02 -11.81
CA VAL A 3 -2.08 -46.34 -13.03
C VAL A 3 -1.71 -44.88 -12.89
N ILE A 4 -0.74 -44.50 -13.72
CA ILE A 4 -0.22 -43.16 -13.93
C ILE A 4 -1.05 -42.59 -15.07
N GLU A 5 -1.81 -41.52 -14.82
CA GLU A 5 -2.31 -40.67 -15.91
C GLU A 5 -1.54 -39.36 -15.94
N ASN A 6 -1.09 -39.07 -17.15
CA ASN A 6 -0.02 -38.19 -17.54
C ASN A 6 -0.66 -37.10 -18.41
N GLU A 7 -1.05 -35.98 -17.81
CA GLU A 7 -1.52 -34.82 -18.59
C GLU A 7 -0.37 -33.87 -18.89
N ARG A 8 -0.16 -33.73 -20.20
CA ARG A 8 0.93 -33.04 -20.89
C ARG A 8 0.77 -31.53 -20.75
N GLU A 9 1.89 -30.89 -20.46
CA GLU A 9 2.10 -29.44 -20.52
C GLU A 9 1.65 -28.86 -21.88
N ARG A 10 0.76 -27.85 -21.84
CA ARG A 10 0.43 -27.01 -23.00
C ARG A 10 1.47 -25.88 -23.15
N PRO A 11 1.97 -25.59 -24.37
CA PRO A 11 3.10 -24.69 -24.58
C PRO A 11 2.61 -23.25 -24.79
N GLN A 12 2.54 -22.44 -23.75
CA GLN A 12 2.39 -20.98 -23.90
C GLN A 12 3.29 -20.12 -23.00
N VAL A 13 4.12 -20.74 -22.16
CA VAL A 13 4.97 -20.01 -21.19
C VAL A 13 6.43 -19.86 -21.65
N ARG A 14 6.84 -20.55 -22.74
CA ARG A 14 8.25 -20.58 -23.18
C ARG A 14 8.62 -19.61 -24.31
N ASP A 15 7.66 -18.87 -24.89
CA ASP A 15 7.92 -18.08 -26.11
C ASP A 15 8.06 -16.56 -25.90
N ILE A 16 7.93 -16.09 -24.66
CA ILE A 16 8.08 -14.66 -24.34
C ILE A 16 9.56 -14.31 -24.02
N ASP A 17 10.35 -15.29 -23.60
CA ASP A 17 11.74 -15.10 -23.16
C ASP A 17 12.75 -15.05 -24.33
N ARG A 18 12.33 -15.43 -25.54
CA ARG A 18 13.20 -15.48 -26.73
C ARG A 18 13.24 -14.20 -27.56
N ARG A 19 12.33 -13.24 -27.33
CA ARG A 19 12.31 -11.92 -28.00
C ARG A 19 13.11 -10.82 -27.29
N MET A 20 13.85 -11.16 -26.22
CA MET A 20 14.65 -10.21 -25.43
C MET A 20 16.07 -9.90 -25.96
N LYS A 21 16.46 -10.36 -27.17
CA LYS A 21 17.85 -10.18 -27.67
C LYS A 21 18.03 -9.39 -28.97
N THR A 22 17.00 -8.80 -29.58
CA THR A 22 17.15 -8.25 -30.95
C THR A 22 16.57 -6.85 -31.16
N LEU A 23 16.73 -5.92 -30.21
CA LEU A 23 16.48 -4.49 -30.44
C LEU A 23 17.54 -3.62 -29.71
N ARG A 24 18.79 -3.82 -30.10
CA ARG A 24 19.85 -2.81 -29.98
C ARG A 24 20.53 -2.72 -31.34
N PHE A 25 19.97 -1.94 -32.25
CA PHE A 25 20.73 -1.43 -33.38
C PHE A 25 19.97 -0.25 -34.02
N LEU A 26 20.72 0.84 -34.25
CA LEU A 26 20.44 1.96 -35.16
C LEU A 26 19.40 3.02 -34.76
N ALA A 27 19.89 4.11 -34.17
CA ALA A 27 19.50 5.46 -34.57
C ALA A 27 20.62 6.47 -34.22
N LYS A 28 21.53 6.70 -35.18
CA LYS A 28 22.57 7.74 -35.12
C LYS A 28 22.59 8.44 -36.48
N VAL A 29 21.82 9.52 -36.67
CA VAL A 29 22.02 10.43 -37.81
C VAL A 29 21.62 11.89 -37.45
N ARG A 30 22.66 12.73 -37.45
CA ARG A 30 22.82 14.16 -37.83
C ARG A 30 21.81 15.25 -37.43
N ALA A 31 22.40 16.27 -36.81
CA ALA A 31 21.96 17.66 -36.80
C ALA A 31 22.26 18.38 -38.13
N PRO A 32 21.62 19.55 -38.36
CA PRO A 32 22.30 20.68 -38.98
C PRO A 32 22.24 21.93 -38.08
N ALA A 33 23.35 22.67 -38.11
CA ALA A 33 23.49 24.01 -37.56
C ALA A 33 22.98 25.05 -38.57
N PHE A 34 22.32 26.11 -38.11
CA PHE A 34 22.41 27.44 -38.75
C PHE A 34 21.80 28.56 -37.89
N GLY A 35 22.46 29.72 -37.87
CA GLY A 35 21.76 31.01 -37.75
C GLY A 35 21.91 31.79 -36.43
N ARG A 36 23.09 32.35 -36.15
CA ARG A 36 23.23 33.54 -35.30
C ARG A 36 22.53 34.74 -35.97
N ARG A 37 21.56 35.36 -35.31
CA ARG A 37 21.27 36.80 -35.47
C ARG A 37 21.06 37.45 -34.10
N ARG A 38 21.94 38.39 -33.80
CA ARG A 38 21.84 39.35 -32.71
C ARG A 38 20.77 40.38 -33.08
N ARG A 39 19.82 40.61 -32.18
CA ARG A 39 19.13 41.91 -32.09
C ARG A 39 19.10 42.30 -30.61
N ALA A 40 19.78 43.41 -30.34
CA ALA A 40 19.66 44.16 -29.11
C ALA A 40 18.37 45.00 -29.20
N THR A 41 17.56 44.95 -28.16
CA THR A 41 16.58 45.99 -27.85
C THR A 41 16.57 46.19 -26.35
N ALA A 42 16.73 47.45 -25.97
CA ALA A 42 16.88 47.95 -24.62
C ALA A 42 15.55 48.06 -23.88
N TRP A 43 15.64 47.98 -22.55
CA TRP A 43 14.86 48.70 -21.54
C TRP A 43 13.33 48.65 -21.60
N GLN A 44 12.75 47.95 -20.64
CA GLN A 44 11.84 48.54 -19.67
C GLN A 44 11.84 47.71 -18.40
N ALA A 45 12.33 48.30 -17.30
CA ALA A 45 12.14 47.78 -15.97
C ALA A 45 10.66 47.95 -15.60
N SER A 46 9.90 46.86 -15.55
CA SER A 46 8.71 46.81 -14.73
C SER A 46 9.10 46.16 -13.41
N MET A 47 9.00 46.95 -12.34
CA MET A 47 8.95 46.43 -10.98
C MET A 47 7.66 45.63 -10.85
N SER A 48 7.74 44.37 -11.25
CA SER A 48 6.78 43.37 -10.83
C SER A 48 7.31 42.87 -9.50
N THR A 49 6.64 43.23 -8.41
CA THR A 49 6.76 42.54 -7.12
C THR A 49 6.34 41.09 -7.34
N SER A 50 7.27 40.28 -7.86
CA SER A 50 7.15 38.84 -7.86
C SER A 50 7.39 38.42 -6.42
N THR A 51 6.33 38.47 -5.62
CA THR A 51 6.22 37.63 -4.44
C THR A 51 6.18 36.20 -4.96
N SER A 52 7.34 35.67 -5.36
CA SER A 52 7.54 34.25 -5.51
C SER A 52 7.54 33.66 -4.10
N LYS A 53 6.36 33.59 -3.48
CA LYS A 53 6.06 32.44 -2.67
C LYS A 53 6.12 31.28 -3.65
N SER A 54 7.30 30.70 -3.78
CA SER A 54 7.41 29.27 -4.01
C SER A 54 6.53 28.68 -2.92
N GLU A 55 5.28 28.40 -3.23
CA GLU A 55 4.49 27.45 -2.46
C GLU A 55 5.34 26.19 -2.48
N THR A 56 6.13 26.01 -1.43
CA THR A 56 6.74 24.72 -1.16
C THR A 56 5.54 23.82 -0.99
N GLU A 57 5.18 23.08 -2.04
CA GLU A 57 4.15 22.05 -2.03
C GLU A 57 4.28 21.30 -0.72
N GLU A 58 3.34 21.53 0.20
CA GLU A 58 3.42 20.99 1.55
C GLU A 58 3.19 19.48 1.41
N TRP A 59 4.09 18.65 1.94
CA TRP A 59 3.94 17.19 1.86
C TRP A 59 3.35 16.66 3.15
N ILE A 60 2.36 15.77 3.04
CA ILE A 60 1.78 15.06 4.19
C ILE A 60 2.20 13.60 4.19
N LYS A 61 2.37 13.02 5.37
CA LYS A 61 2.66 11.59 5.56
C LYS A 61 1.37 10.81 5.73
N ILE A 62 1.32 9.65 5.08
CA ILE A 62 0.18 8.74 5.12
C ILE A 62 0.65 7.31 5.35
N ASP A 63 -0.18 6.52 6.02
CA ASP A 63 0.02 5.08 6.18
C ASP A 63 -1.31 4.34 6.12
N LEU A 64 -1.43 3.38 5.19
CA LEU A 64 -2.70 2.82 4.73
C LEU A 64 -2.82 1.32 5.01
N HIS A 65 -1.91 0.76 5.79
CA HIS A 65 -1.94 -0.64 6.22
C HIS A 65 -1.43 -0.70 7.66
N ILE A 66 -2.34 -0.74 8.63
CA ILE A 66 -2.03 -0.69 10.06
C ILE A 66 -3.00 -1.58 10.81
N HIS A 67 -2.49 -2.38 11.74
CA HIS A 67 -3.31 -3.18 12.66
C HIS A 67 -3.34 -2.53 14.04
N THR A 68 -4.36 -2.86 14.82
CA THR A 68 -4.48 -2.48 16.25
C THR A 68 -4.94 -3.70 17.06
N HIS A 69 -4.98 -3.58 18.39
CA HIS A 69 -5.49 -4.66 19.25
C HIS A 69 -6.92 -5.12 18.93
N ASP A 70 -7.67 -4.27 18.21
CA ASP A 70 -9.03 -4.54 17.74
C ASP A 70 -9.04 -5.61 16.61
N ASP A 71 -7.87 -6.00 16.07
CA ASP A 71 -7.77 -7.00 15.02
C ASP A 71 -8.32 -8.36 15.50
N PRO A 72 -9.29 -8.98 14.80
CA PRO A 72 -9.87 -10.26 15.21
C PRO A 72 -8.86 -11.42 15.22
N LYS A 73 -7.90 -11.40 14.30
CA LYS A 73 -6.98 -12.51 14.03
C LYS A 73 -5.62 -12.28 14.67
N ASP A 74 -5.19 -11.02 14.74
CA ASP A 74 -3.88 -10.67 15.26
C ASP A 74 -3.88 -10.22 16.72
N ALA A 75 -2.76 -10.48 17.37
CA ALA A 75 -2.54 -10.13 18.76
C ALA A 75 -1.57 -8.95 18.85
N VAL A 76 -2.10 -7.79 18.47
CA VAL A 76 -1.42 -6.48 18.55
C VAL A 76 -1.56 -5.91 19.95
N ASP A 77 -0.49 -5.30 20.46
CA ASP A 77 -0.35 -4.87 21.85
C ASP A 77 -0.52 -3.35 22.06
N TYR A 78 -1.10 -2.65 21.08
CA TYR A 78 -1.43 -1.23 21.20
C TYR A 78 -2.83 -0.91 20.66
N SER A 79 -3.42 0.11 21.25
CA SER A 79 -4.74 0.64 20.93
C SER A 79 -4.72 1.63 19.77
N ALA A 80 -5.89 1.87 19.18
CA ALA A 80 -6.04 2.90 18.15
C ALA A 80 -5.70 4.31 18.68
N HIS A 81 -5.98 4.62 19.95
CA HIS A 81 -5.62 5.92 20.54
C HIS A 81 -4.09 6.09 20.66
N GLU A 82 -3.37 5.06 21.10
CA GLU A 82 -1.89 5.09 21.16
C GLU A 82 -1.28 5.28 19.76
N LEU A 83 -1.89 4.65 18.74
CA LEU A 83 -1.53 4.86 17.34
C LEU A 83 -1.74 6.32 16.91
N LEU A 84 -2.92 6.90 17.20
CA LEU A 84 -3.24 8.29 16.84
C LEU A 84 -2.26 9.29 17.47
N GLU A 85 -1.91 9.10 18.74
CA GLU A 85 -0.95 9.99 19.40
C GLU A 85 0.47 9.87 18.86
N ARG A 86 0.88 8.65 18.53
CA ARG A 86 2.15 8.43 17.84
C ARG A 86 2.15 9.07 16.45
N ALA A 87 1.06 8.92 15.70
CA ALA A 87 0.86 9.51 14.38
C ALA A 87 0.93 11.04 14.41
N ARG A 88 0.24 11.67 15.37
CA ARG A 88 0.29 13.11 15.60
C ARG A 88 1.72 13.57 15.89
N THR A 89 2.42 12.87 16.77
CA THR A 89 3.83 13.17 17.13
C THR A 89 4.77 13.07 15.92
N LEU A 90 4.52 12.14 15.00
CA LEU A 90 5.35 11.91 13.81
C LEU A 90 4.91 12.73 12.58
N GLY A 91 3.84 13.50 12.69
CA GLY A 91 3.31 14.37 11.62
C GLY A 91 2.55 13.62 10.53
N PHE A 92 1.90 12.51 10.86
CA PHE A 92 0.98 11.83 9.95
C PHE A 92 -0.35 12.57 9.87
N ARG A 93 -0.95 12.56 8.68
CA ARG A 93 -2.22 13.25 8.40
C ARG A 93 -3.30 12.33 7.87
N VAL A 94 -2.95 11.18 7.30
CA VAL A 94 -3.93 10.19 6.84
C VAL A 94 -3.53 8.81 7.30
N LEU A 95 -4.46 8.09 7.90
CA LEU A 95 -4.25 6.73 8.38
C LEU A 95 -5.40 5.83 7.91
N ALA A 96 -5.13 4.54 7.75
CA ALA A 96 -6.15 3.51 7.66
C ALA A 96 -5.82 2.38 8.64
N ILE A 97 -6.78 2.02 9.50
CA ILE A 97 -6.70 0.83 10.34
C ILE A 97 -7.40 -0.30 9.57
N THR A 98 -6.62 -1.30 9.16
CA THR A 98 -7.02 -2.36 8.23
C THR A 98 -7.10 -3.69 8.97
N LEU A 99 -8.16 -3.90 9.75
CA LEU A 99 -8.31 -5.16 10.49
C LEU A 99 -8.59 -6.32 9.54
N HIS A 100 -8.16 -7.53 9.93
CA HIS A 100 -8.44 -8.74 9.17
C HIS A 100 -9.94 -9.10 9.17
N ASP A 101 -10.54 -9.19 7.98
CA ASP A 101 -11.95 -9.53 7.72
C ASP A 101 -12.97 -8.66 8.50
N ALA A 102 -12.59 -7.45 8.91
CA ALA A 102 -13.45 -6.52 9.64
C ALA A 102 -13.12 -5.07 9.30
N VAL A 103 -14.14 -4.21 9.25
CA VAL A 103 -13.95 -2.77 9.14
C VAL A 103 -13.81 -2.17 10.54
N PHE A 104 -12.78 -1.36 10.75
CA PHE A 104 -12.63 -0.61 11.99
C PHE A 104 -13.74 0.45 12.13
N GLY A 105 -14.64 0.27 13.11
CA GLY A 105 -15.90 1.05 13.21
C GLY A 105 -16.09 1.87 14.49
N ARG A 106 -15.02 2.18 15.23
CA ARG A 106 -15.10 2.91 16.51
C ARG A 106 -15.24 4.41 16.32
N GLN A 107 -16.47 4.92 16.33
CA GLN A 107 -16.78 6.33 16.02
C GLN A 107 -16.02 7.34 16.88
N GLU A 108 -15.78 7.03 18.16
CA GLU A 108 -15.02 7.88 19.07
C GLU A 108 -13.58 8.08 18.59
N VAL A 109 -12.96 7.04 18.02
CA VAL A 109 -11.59 7.11 17.49
C VAL A 109 -11.53 7.95 16.21
N PHE A 110 -12.56 7.89 15.36
CA PHE A 110 -12.67 8.77 14.20
C PHE A 110 -12.81 10.24 14.61
N ALA A 111 -13.61 10.52 15.65
CA ALA A 111 -13.76 11.87 16.19
C ALA A 111 -12.45 12.41 16.76
N ASP A 112 -11.73 11.59 17.53
CA ASP A 112 -10.43 11.94 18.09
C ASP A 112 -9.39 12.18 17.00
N ALA A 113 -9.33 11.32 15.98
CA ALA A 113 -8.46 11.50 14.82
C ALA A 113 -8.74 12.85 14.14
N ALA A 114 -10.02 13.17 13.89
CA ALA A 114 -10.42 14.44 13.29
C ALA A 114 -10.02 15.64 14.17
N ALA A 115 -10.17 15.56 15.50
CA ALA A 115 -9.73 16.61 16.43
C ALA A 115 -8.20 16.81 16.40
N MET A 116 -7.43 15.75 16.13
CA MET A 116 -5.97 15.82 15.90
C MET A 116 -5.61 16.27 14.47
N GLY A 117 -6.59 16.50 13.61
CA GLY A 117 -6.43 16.81 12.18
C GLY A 117 -5.98 15.62 11.33
N ILE A 118 -6.12 14.40 11.84
CA ILE A 118 -5.81 13.18 11.11
C ILE A 118 -7.09 12.69 10.42
N LEU A 119 -7.03 12.48 9.12
CA LEU A 119 -8.07 11.75 8.39
C LEU A 119 -7.86 10.25 8.63
N LEU A 120 -8.75 9.65 9.41
CA LEU A 120 -8.82 8.19 9.55
C LEU A 120 -9.80 7.64 8.50
N LEU A 121 -9.33 6.76 7.62
CA LEU A 121 -10.14 6.12 6.59
C LEU A 121 -10.71 4.80 7.14
N PRO A 122 -12.02 4.54 6.96
CA PRO A 122 -12.57 3.22 7.25
C PRO A 122 -12.03 2.23 6.22
N ALA A 123 -11.50 1.11 6.69
CA ALA A 123 -10.80 0.16 5.84
C ALA A 123 -10.83 -1.25 6.42
N ALA A 124 -10.55 -2.23 5.56
CA ALA A 124 -10.40 -3.63 5.94
C ALA A 124 -9.30 -4.30 5.12
N GLU A 125 -8.65 -5.28 5.72
CA GLU A 125 -7.83 -6.26 5.02
C GLU A 125 -8.64 -7.56 4.84
N MET A 126 -9.06 -7.84 3.61
CA MET A 126 -9.95 -8.95 3.28
C MET A 126 -9.18 -10.11 2.68
N ARG A 127 -9.47 -11.33 3.14
CA ARG A 127 -8.91 -12.56 2.57
C ARG A 127 -9.77 -13.09 1.41
N LEU A 128 -9.40 -12.80 0.17
CA LEU A 128 -10.10 -13.27 -1.03
C LEU A 128 -9.38 -14.43 -1.72
N HIS A 129 -10.01 -15.61 -1.74
CA HIS A 129 -9.46 -16.84 -2.33
C HIS A 129 -8.00 -17.15 -1.90
N GLY A 130 -7.69 -16.91 -0.62
CA GLY A 130 -6.36 -17.11 -0.04
C GLY A 130 -5.37 -15.96 -0.22
N ALA A 131 -5.78 -14.84 -0.83
CA ALA A 131 -4.97 -13.65 -1.03
C ALA A 131 -5.50 -12.47 -0.21
N ASP A 132 -4.62 -11.70 0.43
CA ASP A 132 -5.01 -10.45 1.11
C ASP A 132 -5.24 -9.31 0.11
N VAL A 133 -6.22 -8.47 0.44
CA VAL A 133 -6.62 -7.29 -0.30
C VAL A 133 -6.97 -6.20 0.69
N ILE A 134 -6.37 -5.02 0.55
CA ILE A 134 -6.79 -3.85 1.32
C ILE A 134 -7.84 -3.09 0.53
N VAL A 135 -8.94 -2.76 1.20
CA VAL A 135 -10.01 -1.93 0.64
C VAL A 135 -10.22 -0.73 1.58
N LEU A 136 -10.11 0.48 1.03
CA LEU A 136 -10.24 1.74 1.74
C LEU A 136 -11.56 2.45 1.41
N ASN A 137 -12.07 3.19 2.38
CA ASN A 137 -13.31 3.96 2.37
C ASN A 137 -14.58 3.12 2.17
N VAL A 138 -14.69 2.03 2.93
CA VAL A 138 -15.77 1.02 2.81
C VAL A 138 -16.53 0.82 4.11
N THR A 139 -17.74 0.24 4.02
CA THR A 139 -18.56 -0.13 5.17
C THR A 139 -18.44 -1.61 5.54
N ALA A 140 -18.88 -1.98 6.75
CA ALA A 140 -18.87 -3.35 7.20
C ALA A 140 -19.81 -4.25 6.36
N GLU A 141 -20.94 -3.71 5.91
CA GLU A 141 -21.92 -4.39 5.07
C GLU A 141 -21.31 -4.74 3.71
N GLU A 142 -20.64 -3.78 3.06
CA GLU A 142 -19.95 -4.01 1.78
C GLU A 142 -18.88 -5.10 1.90
N MET A 143 -18.12 -5.09 3.00
CA MET A 143 -17.09 -6.11 3.23
C MET A 143 -17.67 -7.48 3.58
N ALA A 144 -18.86 -7.54 4.20
CA ALA A 144 -19.54 -8.80 4.48
C ALA A 144 -19.99 -9.51 3.19
N GLU A 145 -20.32 -8.77 2.14
CA GLU A 145 -20.71 -9.30 0.83
C GLU A 145 -19.52 -9.72 -0.05
N LEU A 146 -18.31 -9.27 0.28
CA LEU A 146 -17.10 -9.53 -0.49
C LEU A 146 -16.60 -10.98 -0.31
N LYS A 147 -16.91 -11.89 -1.27
CA LYS A 147 -16.49 -13.30 -1.21
C LYS A 147 -15.33 -13.63 -2.17
N GLY A 148 -15.14 -12.84 -3.22
CA GLY A 148 -14.11 -13.04 -4.22
C GLY A 148 -13.73 -11.80 -5.02
N PHE A 149 -12.85 -11.99 -6.01
CA PHE A 149 -12.39 -10.89 -6.86
C PHE A 149 -13.49 -10.32 -7.77
N ASP A 150 -14.50 -11.12 -8.14
CA ASP A 150 -15.62 -10.64 -8.95
C ASP A 150 -16.55 -9.73 -8.15
N ASP A 151 -16.74 -9.99 -6.84
CA ASP A 151 -17.44 -9.06 -5.95
C ASP A 151 -16.66 -7.75 -5.83
N LEU A 152 -15.34 -7.83 -5.69
CA LEU A 152 -14.48 -6.64 -5.63
C LEU A 152 -14.56 -5.80 -6.90
N ARG A 153 -14.62 -6.43 -8.08
CA ARG A 153 -14.83 -5.74 -9.35
C ARG A 153 -16.17 -5.02 -9.38
N ARG A 154 -17.24 -5.67 -8.93
CA ARG A 154 -18.59 -5.07 -8.84
C ARG A 154 -18.59 -3.86 -7.92
N LEU A 155 -18.07 -4.02 -6.70
CA LEU A 155 -17.97 -2.92 -5.73
C LEU A 155 -17.18 -1.74 -6.30
N ARG A 156 -16.05 -1.99 -6.99
CA ARG A 156 -15.27 -0.94 -7.67
C ARG A 156 -16.02 -0.28 -8.82
N ALA A 157 -16.81 -1.04 -9.58
CA ALA A 157 -17.63 -0.48 -10.65
C ALA A 157 -18.75 0.43 -10.10
N GLU A 158 -19.34 0.06 -8.96
CA GLU A 158 -20.41 0.82 -8.29
C GLU A 158 -19.90 2.08 -7.58
N ARG A 159 -18.83 1.93 -6.80
CA ARG A 159 -18.25 3.01 -5.99
C ARG A 159 -17.28 3.91 -6.74
N GLY A 160 -16.75 3.45 -7.88
CA GLY A 160 -15.80 4.18 -8.71
C GLY A 160 -14.59 4.68 -7.91
N ASP A 161 -14.28 5.96 -8.06
CA ASP A 161 -13.11 6.59 -7.44
C ASP A 161 -13.23 6.83 -5.93
N SER A 162 -14.42 6.60 -5.34
CA SER A 162 -14.67 6.80 -3.91
C SER A 162 -14.07 5.72 -3.02
N ILE A 163 -13.65 4.58 -3.57
CA ILE A 163 -12.90 3.55 -2.86
C ILE A 163 -11.50 3.43 -3.42
N PHE A 164 -10.59 2.85 -2.65
CA PHE A 164 -9.23 2.63 -3.09
C PHE A 164 -8.72 1.26 -2.65
N THR A 165 -8.12 0.53 -3.57
CA THR A 165 -7.73 -0.86 -3.39
C THR A 165 -6.23 -1.04 -3.55
N ILE A 166 -5.62 -1.77 -2.61
CA ILE A 166 -4.18 -2.03 -2.61
C ILE A 166 -3.96 -3.54 -2.60
N ALA A 167 -3.01 -4.00 -3.42
CA ALA A 167 -2.47 -5.35 -3.31
C ALA A 167 -1.36 -5.36 -2.24
N PRO A 168 -1.65 -5.80 -1.00
CA PRO A 168 -0.66 -5.87 0.06
C PRO A 168 0.38 -6.95 -0.24
N HIS A 169 1.64 -6.67 0.10
CA HIS A 169 2.78 -7.59 0.09
C HIS A 169 2.72 -8.68 -1.00
N PRO A 170 2.58 -8.35 -2.31
CA PRO A 170 2.09 -9.26 -3.33
C PRO A 170 3.06 -10.36 -3.78
N PHE A 171 4.29 -10.37 -3.29
CA PHE A 171 5.27 -11.41 -3.62
C PHE A 171 5.99 -12.00 -2.39
N TYR A 172 5.43 -11.80 -1.20
CA TYR A 172 5.95 -12.37 0.04
C TYR A 172 5.41 -13.79 0.21
N LYS A 173 6.25 -14.70 0.72
CA LYS A 173 5.87 -16.12 0.85
C LYS A 173 5.02 -16.41 2.09
N PHE A 174 4.87 -15.45 2.99
CA PHE A 174 4.16 -15.57 4.26
C PHE A 174 3.07 -14.48 4.31
N GLY A 175 1.96 -14.73 5.03
CA GLY A 175 0.86 -13.77 5.18
C GLY A 175 -0.04 -13.67 3.93
N GLY A 176 -0.46 -14.83 3.38
CA GLY A 176 -1.21 -15.02 2.12
C GLY A 176 -1.23 -13.87 1.11
N SER A 177 -0.03 -13.61 0.60
CA SER A 177 0.23 -12.82 -0.58
C SER A 177 -0.49 -13.34 -1.84
N ILE A 178 -0.95 -12.42 -2.70
CA ILE A 178 -1.59 -12.74 -3.98
C ILE A 178 -0.65 -13.44 -4.99
N GLY A 179 0.66 -13.24 -4.89
CA GLY A 179 1.66 -13.92 -5.73
C GLY A 179 1.47 -13.68 -7.23
N SER A 180 1.59 -14.77 -8.03
CA SER A 180 1.42 -14.70 -9.48
C SER A 180 -0.02 -14.43 -9.92
N ARG A 181 -1.02 -14.58 -9.04
CA ARG A 181 -2.41 -14.27 -9.35
C ARG A 181 -2.60 -12.76 -9.59
N LEU A 182 -1.71 -11.91 -9.06
CA LEU A 182 -1.76 -10.46 -9.26
C LEU A 182 -1.83 -10.07 -10.74
N PHE A 183 -1.19 -10.82 -11.63
CA PHE A 183 -1.21 -10.52 -13.07
C PHE A 183 -2.60 -10.69 -13.71
N ARG A 184 -3.45 -11.57 -13.15
CA ARG A 184 -4.81 -11.80 -13.64
C ARG A 184 -5.82 -10.86 -13.00
N GLU A 185 -5.61 -10.49 -11.74
CA GLU A 185 -6.53 -9.65 -10.95
C GLU A 185 -6.03 -8.20 -10.83
N ILE A 186 -5.06 -7.78 -11.65
CA ILE A 186 -4.43 -6.45 -11.56
C ILE A 186 -5.42 -5.31 -11.76
N ASP A 187 -6.52 -5.59 -12.46
CA ASP A 187 -7.62 -4.68 -12.68
C ASP A 187 -8.33 -4.33 -11.38
N CYS A 188 -8.36 -5.23 -10.40
CA CYS A 188 -8.99 -5.05 -9.08
C CYS A 188 -8.22 -4.12 -8.13
N PHE A 189 -7.03 -3.65 -8.50
CA PHE A 189 -6.16 -2.88 -7.61
C PHE A 189 -5.83 -1.51 -8.19
N ASP A 190 -5.94 -0.47 -7.37
CA ASP A 190 -5.49 0.89 -7.71
C ASP A 190 -3.99 1.03 -7.49
N ALA A 191 -3.44 0.39 -6.45
CA ALA A 191 -2.02 0.45 -6.12
C ALA A 191 -1.44 -0.91 -5.72
N ILE A 192 -0.11 -0.96 -5.70
CA ILE A 192 0.65 -2.11 -5.22
C ILE A 192 1.48 -1.69 -4.01
N GLU A 193 1.44 -2.49 -2.95
CA GLU A 193 2.22 -2.20 -1.76
C GLU A 193 3.72 -2.45 -1.98
N PHE A 194 4.52 -1.51 -1.47
CA PHE A 194 5.96 -1.63 -1.26
C PHE A 194 6.20 -2.02 0.20
N CYS A 195 6.22 -3.32 0.47
CA CYS A 195 6.29 -3.88 1.81
C CYS A 195 7.55 -3.44 2.57
N HIS A 196 7.43 -3.24 3.87
CA HIS A 196 8.50 -2.85 4.78
C HIS A 196 9.60 -3.91 4.91
N PHE A 197 9.28 -5.18 4.70
CA PHE A 197 10.17 -6.32 4.95
C PHE A 197 11.11 -6.59 3.76
N HIS A 198 12.20 -5.82 3.59
CA HIS A 198 13.17 -6.09 2.52
C HIS A 198 14.63 -5.95 2.98
N VAL A 199 15.48 -6.90 2.57
CA VAL A 199 16.91 -6.97 2.93
C VAL A 199 17.75 -7.34 1.70
N GLY A 200 18.69 -6.46 1.34
CA GLY A 200 19.76 -6.74 0.37
C GLY A 200 19.28 -7.34 -0.96
N LEU A 201 19.77 -8.55 -1.26
CA LEU A 201 19.46 -9.31 -2.48
C LEU A 201 18.08 -10.01 -2.43
N PHE A 202 17.55 -10.28 -1.23
CA PHE A 202 16.23 -10.87 -1.01
C PHE A 202 15.18 -9.77 -0.87
N ASN A 203 14.82 -9.18 -2.02
CA ASN A 203 13.86 -8.09 -2.07
C ASN A 203 12.70 -8.43 -3.03
N PRO A 204 11.62 -9.05 -2.52
CA PRO A 204 10.40 -9.30 -3.29
C PRO A 204 9.77 -8.03 -3.88
N ASN A 205 10.02 -6.86 -3.28
CA ASN A 205 9.57 -5.58 -3.83
C ASN A 205 10.20 -5.26 -5.20
N ARG A 206 11.30 -5.91 -5.60
CA ARG A 206 11.80 -5.80 -6.99
C ARG A 206 10.76 -6.32 -7.99
N ARG A 207 10.02 -7.37 -7.62
CA ARG A 207 8.94 -7.90 -8.46
C ARG A 207 7.71 -6.99 -8.40
N ALA A 208 7.36 -6.46 -7.22
CA ALA A 208 6.29 -5.46 -7.06
C ALA A 208 6.54 -4.24 -7.95
N LYS A 209 7.76 -3.67 -7.91
CA LYS A 209 8.20 -2.55 -8.77
C LYS A 209 8.04 -2.84 -10.26
N ARG A 210 8.41 -4.04 -10.71
CA ARG A 210 8.25 -4.44 -12.12
C ARG A 210 6.78 -4.54 -12.54
N VAL A 211 5.92 -5.10 -11.70
CA VAL A 211 4.49 -5.21 -11.99
C VAL A 211 3.83 -3.82 -11.99
N ALA A 212 4.13 -3.00 -10.98
CA ALA A 212 3.69 -1.61 -10.90
C ALA A 212 4.04 -0.82 -12.17
N SER A 213 5.30 -0.88 -12.60
CA SER A 213 5.74 -0.22 -13.83
C SER A 213 5.09 -0.80 -15.10
N ARG A 214 4.87 -2.11 -15.16
CA ARG A 214 4.26 -2.78 -16.32
C ARG A 214 2.78 -2.41 -16.51
N PHE A 215 2.04 -2.30 -15.42
CA PHE A 215 0.60 -2.03 -15.44
C PHE A 215 0.24 -0.58 -15.07
N ASN A 216 1.25 0.30 -15.02
CA ASN A 216 1.12 1.70 -14.65
C ASN A 216 0.36 1.92 -13.33
N LYS A 217 0.68 1.12 -12.31
CA LYS A 217 0.10 1.22 -10.98
C LYS A 217 1.05 1.97 -10.04
N PRO A 218 0.58 2.92 -9.22
CA PRO A 218 1.38 3.52 -8.16
C PRO A 218 1.85 2.46 -7.16
N LEU A 219 3.04 2.72 -6.60
CA LEU A 219 3.54 1.99 -5.45
C LEU A 219 3.22 2.77 -4.19
N ILE A 220 2.79 2.09 -3.13
CA ILE A 220 2.52 2.70 -1.83
C ILE A 220 3.34 1.98 -0.77
N ALA A 221 4.19 2.69 -0.06
CA ALA A 221 4.88 2.18 1.12
C ALA A 221 3.99 2.36 2.34
N THR A 222 3.86 1.29 3.13
CA THR A 222 3.04 1.19 4.33
C THR A 222 3.85 0.53 5.44
N SER A 223 3.43 0.71 6.69
CA SER A 223 4.12 0.09 7.82
C SER A 223 3.72 -1.36 8.05
N ASP A 224 2.47 -1.75 7.76
CA ASP A 224 1.90 -3.04 8.17
C ASP A 224 2.19 -3.28 9.67
N ALA A 225 1.98 -2.21 10.45
CA ALA A 225 2.41 -2.17 11.83
C ALA A 225 1.58 -3.13 12.68
N HIS A 226 2.30 -4.10 13.25
CA HIS A 226 1.83 -5.00 14.31
C HIS A 226 2.44 -4.67 15.67
N ARG A 227 3.34 -3.68 15.70
CA ARG A 227 3.99 -3.14 16.91
C ARG A 227 4.11 -1.64 16.78
N LEU A 228 3.80 -0.90 17.85
CA LEU A 228 3.77 0.57 17.83
C LEU A 228 5.13 1.20 17.45
N HIS A 229 6.25 0.56 17.79
CA HIS A 229 7.58 1.07 17.44
C HIS A 229 7.93 0.91 15.95
N ALA A 230 7.25 0.03 15.22
CA ALA A 230 7.44 -0.16 13.79
C ALA A 230 6.72 0.94 12.98
N PHE A 231 5.62 1.47 13.52
CA PHE A 231 4.88 2.57 12.93
C PHE A 231 5.77 3.81 12.76
N GLY A 232 5.70 4.43 11.58
CA GLY A 232 6.46 5.62 11.22
C GLY A 232 7.80 5.38 10.52
N ARG A 233 8.25 4.13 10.37
CA ARG A 233 9.47 3.80 9.63
C ARG A 233 9.23 3.64 8.13
N HIS A 234 8.04 3.15 7.75
CA HIS A 234 7.65 2.89 6.37
C HIS A 234 6.32 3.58 6.10
N TYR A 235 6.30 4.49 5.13
CA TYR A 235 5.14 5.30 4.81
C TYR A 235 5.26 5.96 3.44
N THR A 236 4.15 6.48 2.94
CA THR A 236 4.11 7.27 1.71
C THR A 236 3.89 8.74 2.06
N SER A 237 4.49 9.64 1.30
CA SER A 237 4.15 11.06 1.36
C SER A 237 3.56 11.51 0.03
N ILE A 238 2.53 12.35 0.13
CA ILE A 238 1.81 12.95 -0.99
C ILE A 238 1.80 14.47 -0.83
N PRO A 239 1.66 15.25 -1.91
CA PRO A 239 1.32 16.66 -1.82
C PRO A 239 0.04 16.82 -1.01
N LYS A 240 0.01 17.84 -0.16
CA LYS A 240 -1.14 18.15 0.68
C LYS A 240 -2.31 18.54 -0.23
N PRO A 241 -3.42 17.80 -0.21
CA PRO A 241 -4.60 18.19 -0.95
C PRO A 241 -5.20 19.47 -0.36
N SER A 242 -5.96 20.21 -1.19
CA SER A 242 -6.66 21.43 -0.77
C SER A 242 -7.63 21.19 0.40
N ALA A 243 -8.32 20.05 0.37
CA ALA A 243 -9.12 19.54 1.48
C ALA A 243 -8.74 18.08 1.77
N LEU A 244 -8.62 17.74 3.06
CA LEU A 244 -8.23 16.40 3.51
C LEU A 244 -9.45 15.47 3.53
N THR A 245 -9.90 15.05 2.35
CA THR A 245 -10.99 14.09 2.14
C THR A 245 -10.47 12.80 1.50
N ALA A 246 -11.24 11.71 1.59
CA ALA A 246 -10.86 10.43 1.01
C ALA A 246 -10.63 10.54 -0.51
N GLU A 247 -11.53 11.22 -1.21
CA GLU A 247 -11.51 11.39 -2.67
C GLU A 247 -10.25 12.13 -3.13
N ASN A 248 -9.91 13.23 -2.44
CA ASN A 248 -8.72 14.01 -2.77
C ASN A 248 -7.43 13.23 -2.49
N VAL A 249 -7.40 12.48 -1.39
CA VAL A 249 -6.26 11.60 -1.08
C VAL A 249 -6.12 10.51 -2.14
N PHE A 250 -7.22 9.87 -2.55
CA PHE A 250 -7.20 8.84 -3.58
C PHE A 250 -6.81 9.39 -4.96
N ALA A 251 -7.30 10.58 -5.33
CA ALA A 251 -6.88 11.27 -6.55
C ALA A 251 -5.37 11.55 -6.54
N ALA A 252 -4.83 12.03 -5.41
CA ALA A 252 -3.40 12.25 -5.23
C ALA A 252 -2.59 10.94 -5.29
N LEU A 253 -3.13 9.83 -4.78
CA LEU A 253 -2.51 8.51 -4.88
C LEU A 253 -2.49 7.95 -6.30
N ARG A 254 -3.56 8.19 -7.09
CA ARG A 254 -3.68 7.70 -8.47
C ARG A 254 -2.79 8.48 -9.44
N SER A 255 -2.70 9.80 -9.29
CA SER A 255 -2.13 10.72 -10.29
C SER A 255 -0.99 11.59 -9.79
N GLY A 256 -0.85 11.75 -8.48
CA GLY A 256 0.11 12.66 -7.87
C GLY A 256 1.50 12.07 -7.75
N PRO A 257 2.53 12.92 -7.58
CA PRO A 257 3.87 12.46 -7.27
C PRO A 257 3.89 11.82 -5.88
N LEU A 258 4.42 10.60 -5.77
CA LEU A 258 4.53 9.87 -4.50
C LEU A 258 5.97 9.81 -4.03
N ARG A 259 6.20 10.07 -2.74
CA ARG A 259 7.51 9.87 -2.08
C ARG A 259 7.41 8.68 -1.14
N LEU A 260 8.09 7.60 -1.49
CA LEU A 260 8.13 6.37 -0.68
C LEU A 260 9.27 6.47 0.33
N THR A 261 8.94 6.41 1.62
CA THR A 261 9.92 6.27 2.69
C THR A 261 9.85 4.83 3.17
N SER A 262 10.86 4.02 2.84
CA SER A 262 10.95 2.62 3.27
C SER A 262 12.43 2.23 3.35
N PRO A 263 13.12 2.55 4.47
CA PRO A 263 14.52 2.21 4.64
C PRO A 263 14.71 0.69 4.58
N ALA A 264 15.89 0.23 4.15
CA ALA A 264 16.19 -1.19 4.18
C ALA A 264 16.16 -1.71 5.63
N CYS A 265 15.59 -2.88 5.82
CA CYS A 265 15.53 -3.53 7.13
C CYS A 265 16.96 -3.89 7.57
N SER A 266 17.33 -3.54 8.81
CA SER A 266 18.61 -3.98 9.38
C SER A 266 18.56 -5.48 9.68
N LEU A 267 19.72 -6.14 9.82
CA LEU A 267 19.75 -7.57 10.16
C LEU A 267 19.09 -7.86 11.52
N THR A 268 19.18 -6.93 12.47
CA THR A 268 18.53 -7.03 13.79
C THR A 268 17.02 -6.85 13.69
N ASP A 269 16.54 -5.91 12.88
CA ASP A 269 15.11 -5.75 12.58
C ASP A 269 14.55 -7.01 11.89
N LEU A 270 15.32 -7.60 10.96
CA LEU A 270 14.98 -8.84 10.27
C LEU A 270 14.81 -10.00 11.26
N MET A 271 15.77 -10.19 12.16
CA MET A 271 15.71 -11.25 13.18
C MET A 271 14.55 -11.02 14.16
N SER A 272 14.29 -9.77 14.55
CA SER A 272 13.14 -9.41 15.42
C SER A 272 11.80 -9.68 14.73
N ALA A 273 11.68 -9.36 13.44
CA ALA A 273 10.50 -9.62 12.64
C ALA A 273 10.29 -11.13 12.40
N ILE A 274 11.35 -11.89 12.09
CA ILE A 274 11.29 -13.37 11.99
C ILE A 274 10.84 -13.97 13.33
N TYR A 275 11.48 -13.58 14.44
CA TYR A 275 11.08 -14.03 15.77
C TYR A 275 9.60 -13.69 16.06
N PHE A 276 9.15 -12.52 15.64
CA PHE A 276 7.76 -12.14 15.80
C PHE A 276 6.82 -13.06 15.00
N VAL A 277 7.02 -13.13 13.69
CA VAL A 277 6.16 -13.87 12.76
C VAL A 277 6.10 -15.36 13.11
N PHE A 278 7.23 -15.97 13.49
CA PHE A 278 7.31 -17.42 13.69
C PHE A 278 7.13 -17.87 15.15
N LEU A 279 7.47 -17.05 16.14
CA LEU A 279 7.40 -17.45 17.55
C LEU A 279 6.39 -16.61 18.34
N ALA A 280 6.61 -15.31 18.46
CA ALA A 280 5.85 -14.50 19.40
C ALA A 280 4.39 -14.30 18.96
N HIS A 281 4.13 -14.07 17.68
CA HIS A 281 2.78 -13.85 17.15
C HIS A 281 1.91 -15.13 17.27
N PRO A 282 2.34 -16.31 16.79
CA PRO A 282 1.58 -17.55 16.99
C PRO A 282 1.30 -17.87 18.47
N PHE A 283 2.26 -17.60 19.35
CA PHE A 283 2.08 -17.79 20.79
C PHE A 283 1.05 -16.81 21.37
N ARG A 284 1.10 -15.53 20.98
CA ARG A 284 0.13 -14.51 21.43
C ARG A 284 -1.28 -14.80 20.92
N VAL A 285 -1.43 -15.24 19.67
CA VAL A 285 -2.73 -15.65 19.11
C VAL A 285 -3.30 -16.85 19.87
N ARG A 286 -2.48 -17.88 20.15
CA ARG A 286 -2.91 -19.03 20.96
C ARG A 286 -3.40 -18.58 22.35
N ARG A 287 -2.71 -17.64 22.99
CA ARG A 287 -3.11 -17.09 24.28
C ARG A 287 -4.42 -16.31 24.20
N LYS A 288 -4.61 -15.48 23.16
CA LYS A 288 -5.84 -14.72 22.90
C LYS A 288 -7.04 -15.67 22.72
N LEU A 289 -6.87 -16.73 21.92
CA LEU A 289 -7.89 -17.77 21.72
C LEU A 289 -8.19 -18.58 22.99
N ALA A 290 -7.20 -18.84 23.83
CA ALA A 290 -7.43 -19.51 25.12
C ALA A 290 -8.22 -18.63 26.10
N ALA A 291 -7.92 -17.33 26.15
CA ALA A 291 -8.62 -16.37 27.00
C ALA A 291 -10.09 -16.19 26.60
N SER A 292 -10.40 -16.15 25.29
CA SER A 292 -11.79 -16.06 24.81
C SER A 292 -12.60 -17.33 25.11
N ARG A 293 -11.99 -18.52 25.05
CA ARG A 293 -12.64 -19.79 25.42
C ARG A 293 -12.97 -19.88 26.91
N GLY A 294 -12.11 -19.36 27.78
CA GLY A 294 -12.34 -19.35 29.23
C GLY A 294 -13.49 -18.45 29.68
N GLN A 295 -13.83 -17.42 28.91
CA GLN A 295 -14.99 -16.56 29.20
C GLN A 295 -16.33 -17.19 28.76
N SER A 296 -16.32 -18.06 27.73
CA SER A 296 -17.55 -18.71 27.23
C SER A 296 -18.07 -19.88 28.06
N THR A 297 -17.27 -20.41 29.00
CA THR A 297 -17.65 -21.55 29.85
C THR A 297 -18.11 -21.13 31.26
N GLY A 298 -18.26 -19.82 31.50
CA GLY A 298 -18.64 -19.26 32.80
C GLY A 298 -19.93 -18.43 32.78
N SER A 299 -20.80 -18.64 31.78
CA SER A 299 -22.14 -18.03 31.69
C SER A 299 -23.22 -19.09 31.83
#